data_AF-A0A315Y382-F1
#
_entry.id   AF-A0A315Y382-F1
#
_cell.length_a   1.000
_cell.length_b   1.000
_cell.length_c   1.000
_cell.angle_alpha   90.00
_cell.angle_beta   90.00
_cell.angle_gamma   90.00
#
_symmetry.space_group_name_H-M   'P 1'
#
loop_
_entity.id
_entity.type
_entity.pdbx_description
1 polymer ?
#
loop_
_entity_poly.entity_id
_entity_poly.type
_entity_poly.pdbx_seq_one_letter_code
_entity_poly.pdbx_strand_id
1 'polypeptide(L)'
;MEEIKASGFDTYFVDHTTGIYPVAASGTPFTAAYFQSKGDILTDIQEDMAAEQKARTTYDNILRLADDPDVRDPIRFLREREIVHYQRFGEPFRSW
;
A
#
# COMPACT_ATOMS: atom_id res chain seq x y z
N MET A 1 -2.32 -1.77 -28.30
CA MET A 1 -1.39 -0.62 -28.40
C MET A 1 -2.11 0.72 -28.25
N GLU A 2 -3.25 0.94 -28.90
CA GLU A 2 -4.03 2.18 -28.70
C GLU A 2 -4.51 2.35 -27.24
N GLU A 3 -5.03 1.28 -26.64
CA GLU A 3 -5.48 1.26 -25.24
C GLU A 3 -4.37 1.62 -24.24
N ILE A 4 -3.16 1.06 -24.41
CA ILE A 4 -1.98 1.36 -23.56
C ILE A 4 -1.63 2.85 -23.60
N LYS A 5 -1.71 3.47 -24.78
CA LYS A 5 -1.47 4.91 -24.95
C LYS A 5 -2.60 5.74 -24.35
N ALA A 6 -3.86 5.32 -24.53
CA ALA A 6 -5.02 6.01 -23.99
C ALA A 6 -5.08 5.99 -22.46
N SER A 7 -4.59 4.92 -21.82
CA SER A 7 -4.54 4.78 -20.36
C SER A 7 -3.34 5.47 -19.70
N GLY A 8 -2.38 5.99 -20.49
CA GLY A 8 -1.12 6.55 -19.97
C GLY A 8 -0.15 5.49 -19.42
N PHE A 9 -0.34 4.22 -19.78
CA PHE A 9 0.51 3.09 -19.37
C PHE A 9 1.72 2.89 -20.32
N ASP A 10 1.87 3.74 -21.32
CA ASP A 10 2.90 3.65 -22.35
C ASP A 10 4.33 3.76 -21.80
N THR A 11 4.56 4.68 -20.85
CA THR A 11 5.86 4.82 -20.19
C THR A 11 6.23 3.55 -19.42
N TYR A 12 5.32 3.02 -18.62
CA TYR A 12 5.52 1.76 -17.88
C TYR A 12 5.74 0.57 -18.83
N PHE A 13 4.98 0.50 -19.93
CA PHE A 13 5.09 -0.59 -20.90
C PHE A 13 6.45 -0.61 -21.62
N VAL A 14 7.05 0.55 -21.88
CA VAL A 14 8.40 0.63 -22.47
C VAL A 14 9.45 -0.02 -21.57
N ASP A 15 9.37 0.23 -20.26
CA ASP A 15 10.35 -0.27 -19.29
C ASP A 15 10.09 -1.74 -18.89
N HIS A 16 8.81 -2.11 -18.72
CA HIS A 16 8.43 -3.36 -18.03
C HIS A 16 7.45 -4.24 -18.81
N THR A 17 7.02 -3.83 -20.01
CA THR A 17 5.94 -4.49 -20.77
C THR A 17 4.67 -4.65 -19.92
N THR A 18 4.18 -5.87 -19.70
CA THR A 18 3.07 -6.19 -18.77
C THR A 18 3.56 -6.87 -17.49
N GLY A 19 4.87 -6.85 -17.23
CA GLY A 19 5.46 -7.42 -16.02
C GLY A 19 5.16 -6.57 -14.78
N ILE A 20 5.10 -7.21 -13.61
CA ILE A 20 4.97 -6.52 -12.33
C ILE A 20 6.35 -6.04 -11.89
N TYR A 21 6.53 -4.72 -11.77
CA TYR A 21 7.71 -4.09 -11.22
C TYR A 21 7.36 -3.38 -9.91
N PRO A 22 8.09 -3.61 -8.79
CA PRO A 22 7.81 -2.96 -7.51
C PRO A 22 8.09 -1.45 -7.55
N VAL A 23 7.07 -0.68 -7.91
CA VAL A 23 7.14 0.78 -8.04
C VAL A 23 5.84 1.40 -7.54
N ALA A 24 5.93 2.57 -6.91
CA ALA A 24 4.76 3.35 -6.55
C ALA A 24 4.03 3.86 -7.81
N ALA A 25 2.75 4.21 -7.67
CA ALA A 25 1.97 4.83 -8.75
C ALA A 25 2.59 6.14 -9.28
N SER A 26 3.45 6.80 -8.49
CA SER A 26 4.22 7.99 -8.90
C SER A 26 5.52 7.68 -9.65
N GLY A 27 5.86 6.40 -9.85
CA GLY A 27 7.10 5.97 -10.51
C GLY A 27 8.31 5.79 -9.58
N THR A 28 8.17 5.98 -8.26
CA THR A 28 9.27 5.78 -7.30
C THR A 28 9.51 4.28 -7.05
N PRO A 29 10.70 3.73 -7.35
CA PRO A 29 10.99 2.31 -7.11
C PRO A 29 10.97 1.97 -5.63
N PHE A 30 10.56 0.74 -5.31
CA PHE A 30 10.68 0.22 -3.96
C PHE A 30 12.14 0.22 -3.50
N THR A 31 12.38 0.61 -2.25
CA THR A 31 13.72 0.65 -1.64
C THR A 31 13.65 0.29 -0.16
N ALA A 32 14.76 -0.23 0.38
CA ALA A 32 14.90 -0.52 1.81
C ALA A 32 14.75 0.74 2.69
N ALA A 33 14.83 1.94 2.13
CA ALA A 33 14.61 3.18 2.88
C ALA A 33 13.17 3.32 3.46
N TYR A 34 12.21 2.53 2.97
CA TYR A 34 10.86 2.50 3.53
C TYR A 34 10.77 1.71 4.84
N PHE A 35 11.75 0.88 5.18
CA PHE A 35 11.77 0.18 6.45
C PHE A 35 12.23 1.12 7.58
N GLN A 36 11.36 1.30 8.57
CA GLN A 36 11.63 2.10 9.76
C GLN A 36 11.77 1.16 10.95
N SER A 37 12.96 0.59 11.12
CA SER A 37 13.28 -0.33 12.22
C SER A 37 14.40 0.26 13.07
N LYS A 38 14.14 0.38 14.37
CA LYS A 38 15.05 0.96 15.37
C LYS A 38 15.51 -0.06 16.41
N GLY A 39 14.89 -1.22 16.47
CA GLY A 39 15.25 -2.28 17.42
C GLY A 39 14.71 -2.05 18.83
N ASP A 40 13.92 -0.99 19.03
CA ASP A 40 13.13 -0.76 20.23
C ASP A 40 11.68 -1.14 19.96
N ILE A 41 11.13 -2.03 20.78
CA ILE A 41 9.83 -2.66 20.53
C ILE A 41 8.71 -1.61 20.51
N LEU A 42 8.73 -0.63 21.42
CA LEU A 42 7.66 0.38 21.49
C LEU A 42 7.72 1.32 20.29
N THR A 43 8.93 1.75 19.91
CA THR A 43 9.16 2.59 18.73
C THR A 43 8.73 1.88 17.45
N ASP A 44 9.13 0.63 17.28
CA ASP A 44 8.86 -0.14 16.06
C ASP A 44 7.36 -0.44 15.92
N ILE A 45 6.67 -0.83 17.00
CA ILE A 45 5.21 -1.06 16.96
C ILE A 45 4.44 0.25 16.72
N GLN A 46 4.91 1.38 17.24
CA GLN A 46 4.30 2.69 16.96
C GLN A 46 4.41 3.08 15.48
N GLU A 47 5.52 2.75 14.83
CA GLU A 47 5.69 2.95 13.40
C GLU A 47 4.83 1.98 12.59
N ASP A 48 4.73 0.71 12.99
CA ASP A 48 3.83 -0.26 12.35
C ASP A 48 2.38 0.23 12.38
N MET A 49 1.91 0.75 13.52
CA MET A 49 0.58 1.39 13.61
C MET A 49 0.43 2.56 12.62
N ALA A 50 1.45 3.40 12.48
CA ALA A 50 1.42 4.50 11.52
C ALA A 50 1.40 3.99 10.08
N ALA A 51 2.14 2.92 9.78
CA ALA A 51 2.18 2.26 8.48
C ALA A 51 0.79 1.76 8.07
N GLU A 52 0.06 1.05 8.94
CA GLU A 52 -1.26 0.53 8.60
C GLU A 52 -2.30 1.64 8.36
N GLN A 53 -2.18 2.78 9.05
CA GLN A 53 -3.05 3.93 8.76
C GLN A 53 -2.74 4.56 7.40
N LYS A 54 -1.45 4.69 7.03
CA LYS A 54 -1.02 5.19 5.71
C LYS A 54 -1.48 4.23 4.60
N ALA A 55 -1.37 2.92 4.82
CA ALA A 55 -1.87 1.88 3.90
C ALA A 55 -3.39 1.96 3.73
N ARG A 56 -4.15 2.05 4.82
CA ARG A 56 -5.61 2.22 4.79
C ARG A 56 -6.05 3.43 3.97
N THR A 57 -5.41 4.58 4.16
CA THR A 57 -5.71 5.78 3.36
C THR A 57 -5.42 5.56 1.87
N THR A 58 -4.35 4.83 1.55
CA THR A 58 -4.02 4.48 0.16
C THR A 58 -5.09 3.58 -0.46
N TYR A 59 -5.57 2.57 0.27
CA TYR A 59 -6.68 1.73 -0.19
C TYR A 59 -7.99 2.49 -0.35
N ASP A 60 -8.31 3.40 0.58
CA ASP A 60 -9.47 4.29 0.43
C ASP A 60 -9.38 5.13 -0.86
N ASN A 61 -8.18 5.58 -1.25
CA ASN A 61 -7.97 6.30 -2.50
C ASN A 61 -8.15 5.42 -3.73
N ILE A 62 -7.64 4.18 -3.70
CA ILE A 62 -7.86 3.20 -4.78
C ILE A 62 -9.36 2.93 -4.96
N LEU A 63 -10.11 2.73 -3.87
CA LEU A 63 -11.56 2.49 -3.92
C LEU A 63 -12.38 3.69 -4.41
N ARG A 64 -11.82 4.91 -4.41
CA ARG A 64 -12.45 6.09 -5.01
C ARG A 64 -12.21 6.18 -6.53
N LEU A 65 -11.18 5.51 -7.03
CA LEU A 65 -10.74 5.62 -8.43
C LEU A 65 -11.04 4.37 -9.27
N ALA A 66 -11.02 3.19 -8.66
CA ALA A 66 -11.21 1.93 -9.36
C ALA A 66 -12.70 1.55 -9.43
N ASP A 67 -13.19 1.20 -10.61
CA ASP A 67 -14.57 0.70 -10.81
C ASP A 67 -14.63 -0.83 -11.02
N ASP A 68 -13.50 -1.45 -11.35
CA ASP A 68 -13.40 -2.89 -11.63
C ASP A 68 -13.53 -3.73 -10.34
N PRO A 69 -14.50 -4.67 -10.24
CA PRO A 69 -14.63 -5.58 -9.11
C PRO A 69 -13.36 -6.38 -8.82
N ASP A 70 -12.60 -6.79 -9.84
CA ASP A 70 -11.37 -7.58 -9.69
C ASP A 70 -10.26 -6.79 -8.98
N VAL A 71 -10.34 -5.45 -8.99
CA VAL A 71 -9.48 -4.56 -8.20
C VAL A 71 -10.12 -4.23 -6.85
N ARG A 72 -11.42 -3.90 -6.83
CA ARG A 72 -12.09 -3.38 -5.63
C ARG A 72 -12.23 -4.42 -4.53
N ASP A 73 -12.54 -5.67 -4.87
CA ASP A 73 -12.83 -6.70 -3.87
C ASP A 73 -11.60 -7.10 -3.04
N PRO A 74 -10.43 -7.36 -3.65
CA PRO A 74 -9.19 -7.54 -2.88
C PRO A 74 -8.84 -6.32 -2.03
N ILE A 75 -9.02 -5.11 -2.56
CA ILE A 75 -8.68 -3.87 -1.83
C ILE A 75 -9.61 -3.65 -0.62
N ARG A 76 -10.90 -3.97 -0.72
CA ARG A 76 -11.82 -3.94 0.43
C ARG A 76 -11.36 -4.88 1.54
N PHE A 77 -11.00 -6.11 1.19
CA PHE A 77 -10.47 -7.08 2.14
C PHE A 77 -9.18 -6.58 2.80
N LEU A 78 -8.22 -6.09 2.03
CA LEU A 78 -6.96 -5.54 2.58
C LEU A 78 -7.22 -4.34 3.49
N ARG A 79 -8.10 -3.43 3.08
CA ARG A 79 -8.50 -2.27 3.90
C ARG A 79 -9.08 -2.65 5.26
N GLU A 80 -9.91 -3.69 5.32
CA GLU A 80 -10.43 -4.21 6.60
C GLU A 80 -9.32 -4.80 7.46
N ARG A 81 -8.36 -5.48 6.84
CA ARG A 81 -7.20 -6.02 7.56
C ARG A 81 -6.33 -4.94 8.20
N GLU A 82 -6.14 -3.79 7.55
CA GLU A 82 -5.38 -2.69 8.16
C GLU A 82 -5.97 -2.20 9.49
N ILE A 83 -7.30 -2.28 9.64
CA ILE A 83 -7.96 -1.96 10.92
C ILE A 83 -7.57 -2.98 11.99
N VAL A 84 -7.56 -4.27 11.62
CA VAL A 84 -7.18 -5.37 12.51
C VAL A 84 -5.70 -5.29 12.88
N HIS A 85 -4.83 -5.02 11.91
CA HIS A 85 -3.39 -4.86 12.12
C HIS A 85 -3.10 -3.67 13.04
N TYR A 86 -3.70 -2.50 12.77
CA TYR A 86 -3.59 -1.33 13.65
C TYR A 86 -4.01 -1.62 15.09
N GLN A 87 -5.15 -2.32 15.27
CA GLN A 87 -5.62 -2.69 16.60
C GLN A 87 -4.67 -3.66 17.29
N ARG A 88 -4.14 -4.64 16.55
CA ARG A 88 -3.21 -5.65 17.06
C ARG A 88 -1.88 -5.04 17.50
N PHE A 89 -1.30 -4.16 16.69
CA PHE A 89 -0.11 -3.39 17.06
C PHE A 89 -0.40 -2.42 18.22
N GLY A 90 -1.63 -1.94 18.35
CA GLY A 90 -2.03 -1.07 19.46
C GLY A 90 -2.23 -1.77 20.81
N GLU A 91 -2.33 -3.10 20.85
CA GLU A 91 -2.60 -3.85 22.09
C GLU A 91 -1.56 -3.62 23.20
N PRO A 92 -0.24 -3.65 22.94
CA PRO A 92 0.76 -3.47 23.98
C PRO A 92 0.59 -2.15 24.73
N PHE A 93 0.25 -1.06 24.05
CA PHE A 93 0.06 0.27 24.66
C PHE A 93 -1.13 0.36 25.60
N ARG A 94 -2.08 -0.58 25.58
CA ARG A 94 -3.24 -0.60 26.49
C ARG A 94 -2.96 -1.27 27.82
N SER A 95 -1.85 -1.99 27.93
CA SER A 95 -1.42 -2.71 29.13
C SER A 95 -0.32 -2.00 29.94
N TRP A 96 0.07 -0.78 29.54
CA TRP A 96 0.98 0.09 30.28
C TRP A 96 0.23 1.22 30.98
#